data_AF-A0A1T5IDP8-F1
#
_entry.id   AF-A0A1T5IDP8-F1
#
_cell.length_a   1.000
_cell.length_b   1.000
_cell.length_c   1.000
_cell.angle_alpha   90.00
_cell.angle_beta   90.00
_cell.angle_gamma   90.00
#
_symmetry.space_group_name_H-M   'P 1'
#
loop_
_entity.id
_entity.type
_entity.pdbx_description
1 polymer ?
#
loop_
_entity_poly.entity_id
_entity_poly.type
_entity_poly.pdbx_seq_one_letter_code
_entity_poly.pdbx_strand_id
1 'polypeptide(L)'
;MDTLNQFVKYVKLDDEKRIIVSVQNQFESYMQDKNTRTMLKKSAENILKDDFKLMEVGKNTCRITVKKGTEEKNLELIKTELVKGLEMAIAFLSQMGDMNNR
;
A
#
# COMPACT_ATOMS: atom_id res chain seq x y z
N MET A 1 -18.01 -8.30 3.86
CA MET A 1 -17.60 -6.96 4.30
C MET A 1 -16.28 -6.67 3.64
N ASP A 2 -16.15 -5.57 2.90
CA ASP A 2 -14.87 -5.17 2.30
C ASP A 2 -13.84 -4.91 3.41
N THR A 3 -12.92 -5.87 3.58
CA THR A 3 -11.75 -5.79 4.47
C THR A 3 -10.84 -4.61 4.13
N LEU A 4 -11.00 -4.05 2.93
CA LEU A 4 -10.28 -2.87 2.44
C LEU A 4 -10.28 -1.74 3.49
N ASN A 5 -11.41 -1.52 4.16
CA ASN A 5 -11.59 -0.42 5.12
C ASN A 5 -10.88 -0.62 6.47
N GLN A 6 -10.42 -1.83 6.81
CA GLN A 6 -9.80 -2.10 8.12
C GLN A 6 -8.38 -1.54 8.21
N PHE A 7 -7.66 -1.50 7.08
CA PHE A 7 -6.24 -1.11 7.04
C PHE A 7 -5.99 0.08 6.12
N VAL A 8 -6.70 0.12 4.99
CA VAL A 8 -6.57 1.15 3.98
C VAL A 8 -7.74 2.11 4.11
N LYS A 9 -7.44 3.38 4.36
CA LYS A 9 -8.43 4.45 4.45
C LYS A 9 -8.99 4.80 3.07
N TYR A 10 -8.14 4.87 2.06
CA TYR A 10 -8.54 5.02 0.65
C TYR A 10 -7.39 4.71 -0.30
N VAL A 11 -7.75 4.41 -1.56
CA VAL A 11 -6.85 4.39 -2.71
C VAL A 11 -7.47 5.21 -3.84
N LYS A 12 -6.80 6.27 -4.29
CA LYS A 12 -7.31 7.16 -5.35
C LYS A 12 -6.19 7.80 -6.16
N LEU A 13 -6.53 8.44 -7.27
CA LEU A 13 -5.64 9.40 -7.92
C LEU A 13 -5.74 10.77 -7.24
N ASP A 14 -4.62 11.49 -7.18
CA ASP A 14 -4.61 12.92 -6.86
C ASP A 14 -4.70 13.79 -8.12
N ASP A 15 -4.66 15.10 -7.93
CA ASP A 15 -4.81 16.08 -9.01
C ASP A 15 -3.66 16.00 -10.04
N GLU A 16 -2.51 15.45 -9.64
CA GLU A 16 -1.35 15.18 -10.50
C GLU A 16 -1.39 13.78 -11.14
N LYS A 17 -2.49 13.04 -10.96
CA LYS A 17 -2.67 11.65 -11.37
C LYS A 17 -1.68 10.66 -10.76
N ARG A 18 -1.15 10.95 -9.57
CA ARG A 18 -0.40 9.98 -8.77
C ARG A 18 -1.38 9.12 -7.99
N ILE A 19 -1.04 7.85 -7.81
CA ILE A 19 -1.83 6.93 -6.97
C ILE A 19 -1.49 7.23 -5.52
N ILE A 20 -2.48 7.58 -4.71
CA ILE A 20 -2.35 7.75 -3.26
C ILE A 20 -2.99 6.55 -2.58
N VAL A 21 -2.20 5.85 -1.77
CA VAL A 21 -2.68 4.85 -0.81
C VAL A 21 -2.56 5.47 0.58
N SER A 22 -3.68 5.65 1.27
CA SER A 22 -3.70 6.08 2.67
C SER A 22 -4.06 4.91 3.55
N VAL A 23 -3.27 4.66 4.60
CA VAL A 23 -3.62 3.69 5.64
C VAL A 23 -4.35 4.38 6.80
N GLN A 24 -5.04 3.60 7.63
CA GLN A 24 -5.64 4.10 8.86
C GLN A 24 -4.56 4.69 9.79
N ASN A 25 -4.90 5.74 10.53
CA ASN A 25 -3.94 6.50 11.34
C ASN A 25 -3.21 5.63 12.38
N GLN A 26 -3.88 4.60 12.91
CA GLN A 26 -3.29 3.65 13.87
C GLN A 26 -2.10 2.87 13.30
N PHE A 27 -1.94 2.79 11.98
CA PHE A 27 -0.82 2.11 11.31
C PHE A 27 0.29 3.06 10.83
N GLU A 28 0.23 4.33 11.20
CA GLU A 28 1.22 5.33 10.80
C GLU A 28 2.65 4.96 11.18
N SER A 29 2.85 4.43 12.39
CA SER A 29 4.16 4.02 12.89
C SER A 29 4.83 2.97 11.98
N TYR A 30 4.05 2.03 11.44
CA TYR A 30 4.52 1.05 10.46
C TYR A 30 4.97 1.71 9.16
N MET A 31 4.28 2.77 8.71
CA MET A 31 4.68 3.52 7.52
C MET A 31 5.98 4.31 7.73
N GLN A 32 6.38 4.58 8.98
CA GLN A 32 7.67 5.22 9.30
C GLN A 32 8.83 4.21 9.40
N ASP A 33 8.54 2.92 9.60
CA ASP A 33 9.56 1.88 9.67
C ASP A 33 10.29 1.69 8.32
N LYS A 34 11.62 1.63 8.37
CA LYS A 34 12.47 1.57 7.16
C LYS A 34 12.29 0.26 6.39
N ASN A 35 12.11 -0.85 7.10
CA ASN A 35 11.92 -2.16 6.46
C ASN A 35 10.56 -2.20 5.74
N THR A 36 9.52 -1.70 6.40
CA THR A 36 8.17 -1.58 5.84
C THR A 36 8.16 -0.68 4.62
N ARG A 37 8.82 0.50 4.66
CA ARG A 37 8.98 1.37 3.48
C ARG A 37 9.65 0.67 2.31
N THR A 38 10.73 -0.07 2.60
CA THR A 38 11.48 -0.81 1.59
C THR A 38 10.62 -1.91 0.98
N MET A 39 9.87 -2.65 1.80
CA MET A 39 8.93 -3.68 1.38
C MET A 39 7.83 -3.09 0.49
N LEU A 40 7.17 -2.02 0.93
CA LEU A 40 6.12 -1.33 0.16
C LEU A 40 6.63 -0.88 -1.21
N LYS A 41 7.86 -0.34 -1.25
CA LYS A 41 8.48 0.14 -2.49
C LYS A 41 8.71 -1.02 -3.46
N LYS A 42 9.32 -2.11 -2.97
CA LYS A 42 9.56 -3.31 -3.78
C LYS A 42 8.25 -3.93 -4.26
N SER A 43 7.22 -3.98 -3.42
CA SER A 43 5.91 -4.47 -3.82
C SER A 43 5.31 -3.60 -4.93
N ALA A 44 5.33 -2.27 -4.80
CA ALA A 44 4.85 -1.36 -5.83
C ALA A 44 5.65 -1.51 -7.14
N GLU A 45 6.97 -1.59 -7.07
CA GLU A 45 7.85 -1.85 -8.22
C GLU A 45 7.51 -3.16 -8.92
N ASN A 46 7.27 -4.24 -8.17
CA ASN A 46 6.96 -5.55 -8.74
C ASN A 46 5.58 -5.60 -9.40
N ILE A 47 4.58 -4.94 -8.81
CA ILE A 47 3.21 -4.88 -9.35
C ILE A 47 3.18 -4.03 -10.62
N LEU A 48 3.79 -2.84 -10.56
CA LEU A 48 3.69 -1.83 -11.61
C LEU A 48 4.74 -1.98 -12.71
N LYS A 49 5.84 -2.70 -12.44
CA LYS A 49 6.90 -3.01 -13.40
C LYS A 49 7.40 -1.75 -14.11
N ASP A 50 7.44 -1.77 -15.44
CA ASP A 50 7.92 -0.66 -16.28
C ASP A 50 7.08 0.62 -16.17
N ASP A 51 5.86 0.54 -15.60
CA ASP A 51 5.04 1.72 -15.37
C ASP A 51 5.43 2.47 -14.09
N PHE A 52 6.19 1.85 -13.18
CA PHE A 52 6.63 2.50 -11.95
C PHE A 52 7.68 3.59 -12.23
N LYS A 53 7.52 4.77 -11.61
CA LYS A 53 8.54 5.83 -11.66
C LYS A 53 9.11 6.18 -10.30
N LEU A 54 8.24 6.41 -9.33
CA LEU A 54 8.63 6.89 -8.01
C LEU A 54 7.58 6.49 -6.97
N MET A 55 8.05 6.24 -5.76
CA MET A 55 7.19 6.17 -4.59
C MET A 55 7.74 7.06 -3.48
N GLU A 56 6.86 7.87 -2.91
CA GLU A 56 7.14 8.72 -1.77
C GLU A 56 6.27 8.28 -0.59
N VAL A 57 6.88 8.12 0.58
CA VAL A 57 6.16 7.74 1.80
C VAL A 57 6.07 8.95 2.71
N GLY A 58 4.84 9.37 2.97
CA GLY A 58 4.50 10.42 3.94
C GLY A 58 4.23 9.84 5.33
N LYS A 59 3.35 10.51 6.07
CA LYS A 59 2.96 10.13 7.43
C LYS A 59 2.26 8.76 7.45
N ASN A 60 1.02 8.72 6.96
CA ASN A 60 0.19 7.52 6.82
C ASN A 60 -0.20 7.26 5.34
N THR A 61 0.56 7.81 4.40
CA THR A 61 0.24 7.76 2.97
C THR A 61 1.45 7.37 2.16
N CYS A 62 1.28 6.57 1.10
CA CYS A 62 2.25 6.52 0.00
C CYS A 62 1.66 7.18 -1.25
N ARG A 63 2.52 7.89 -1.97
CA ARG A 63 2.22 8.44 -3.30
C ARG A 63 3.07 7.69 -4.31
N ILE A 64 2.43 7.14 -5.33
CA ILE A 64 3.08 6.35 -6.38
C ILE A 64 2.87 7.08 -7.70
N THR A 65 3.97 7.51 -8.29
CA THR A 65 3.98 8.10 -9.62
C THR A 65 4.21 7.00 -10.64
N VAL A 66 3.35 6.95 -11.65
CA VAL A 66 3.42 5.99 -12.75
C VAL A 66 3.64 6.67 -14.10
N LYS A 67 3.84 5.87 -15.14
CA LYS A 67 3.94 6.36 -16.52
C LYS A 67 2.65 7.09 -16.93
N LYS A 68 2.82 8.18 -17.69
CA LYS A 68 1.69 8.99 -18.14
C LYS A 68 0.81 8.16 -19.08
N GLY A 69 -0.51 8.22 -18.89
CA GLY A 69 -1.48 7.46 -19.67
C GLY A 69 -1.73 6.03 -19.15
N THR A 70 -1.10 5.62 -18.05
CA THR A 70 -1.33 4.31 -17.43
C THR A 70 -1.93 4.40 -16.03
N GLU A 71 -2.36 5.59 -15.60
CA GLU A 71 -2.70 5.90 -14.21
C GLU A 71 -3.92 5.13 -13.71
N GLU A 72 -5.00 5.06 -14.50
CA GLU A 72 -6.23 4.34 -14.10
C GLU A 72 -6.03 2.82 -14.04
N LYS A 73 -5.36 2.24 -15.05
CA LYS A 73 -5.02 0.82 -15.05
C LYS A 73 -4.19 0.46 -13.81
N ASN A 74 -3.19 1.28 -13.50
CA ASN A 74 -2.30 1.04 -12.38
C ASN A 74 -2.96 1.32 -11.03
N LEU A 75 -3.93 2.23 -10.95
CA LEU A 75 -4.78 2.40 -9.78
C LEU A 75 -5.51 1.10 -9.44
N GLU A 76 -6.11 0.45 -10.43
CA GLU A 76 -6.85 -0.80 -10.23
C GLU A 76 -5.92 -1.97 -9.86
N LEU A 77 -4.72 -2.03 -10.43
CA LEU A 77 -3.69 -3.00 -10.02
C LEU A 77 -3.27 -2.80 -8.56
N ILE A 78 -3.03 -1.57 -8.14
CA ILE A 78 -2.67 -1.27 -6.73
C ILE A 78 -3.82 -1.61 -5.78
N LYS A 79 -5.06 -1.25 -6.13
CA LYS A 79 -6.24 -1.65 -5.35
C LYS A 79 -6.37 -3.16 -5.23
N THR A 80 -6.05 -3.90 -6.28
CA THR A 80 -6.27 -5.35 -6.32
C THR A 80 -5.12 -6.12 -5.69
N GLU A 81 -3.86 -5.77 -5.98
CA GLU A 81 -2.70 -6.58 -5.60
C GLU A 81 -2.04 -6.05 -4.32
N LEU A 82 -1.80 -4.74 -4.24
CA LEU A 82 -1.10 -4.16 -3.08
C LEU A 82 -1.98 -4.23 -1.82
N VAL A 83 -3.26 -3.87 -1.95
CA VAL A 83 -4.18 -3.91 -0.81
C VAL A 83 -4.39 -5.34 -0.33
N LYS A 84 -4.62 -6.31 -1.22
CA LYS A 84 -4.71 -7.73 -0.83
C LYS A 84 -3.42 -8.23 -0.19
N GLY A 85 -2.25 -7.82 -0.71
CA GLY A 85 -0.96 -8.15 -0.11
C GLY A 85 -0.82 -7.63 1.32
N LEU A 86 -1.29 -6.40 1.57
CA LEU A 86 -1.31 -5.81 2.91
C LEU A 86 -2.28 -6.53 3.85
N GLU A 87 -3.48 -6.86 3.39
CA GLU A 87 -4.46 -7.63 4.16
C GLU A 87 -3.90 -8.99 4.57
N MET A 88 -3.29 -9.74 3.64
CA MET A 88 -2.69 -11.04 3.93
C MET A 88 -1.51 -10.93 4.90
N ALA A 89 -0.64 -9.94 4.72
CA ALA A 89 0.50 -9.73 5.61
C ALA A 89 0.04 -9.43 7.05
N ILE A 90 -0.98 -8.58 7.22
CA ILE A 90 -1.48 -8.24 8.55
C ILE A 90 -2.27 -9.39 9.17
N ALA A 91 -3.09 -10.10 8.39
CA ALA A 91 -3.78 -11.31 8.86
C ALA A 91 -2.76 -12.35 9.35
N PHE A 92 -1.68 -12.57 8.61
CA PHE A 92 -0.60 -13.46 9.01
C PHE A 92 0.07 -13.01 10.32
N LEU A 93 0.41 -11.72 10.45
CA LEU A 93 1.00 -11.17 11.67
C LEU A 93 0.07 -11.26 12.88
N SER A 94 -1.25 -11.05 12.69
CA SER A 94 -2.23 -11.20 13.77
C SER A 94 -2.34 -12.64 14.27
N GLN A 95 -2.29 -13.62 13.37
CA GLN A 95 -2.31 -15.05 13.75
C GLN A 95 -1.01 -15.49 14.45
N MET A 96 0.15 -14.97 14.03
CA MET A 96 1.41 -15.25 14.74
C MET A 96 1.50 -14.54 16.09
N GLY A 97 0.92 -13.34 16.23
CA GLY A 97 0.86 -12.61 17.49
C GLY A 97 0.08 -13.37 18.58
N ASP A 98 -0.99 -14.07 18.20
CA ASP A 98 -1.77 -14.92 19.11
C ASP A 98 -1.05 -16.21 19.52
N MET A 99 -0.10 -16.72 18.70
CA MET A 99 0.69 -17.91 19.03
C MET A 99 1.76 -17.66 20.11
N ASN A 100 2.26 -16.43 20.26
CA ASN A 100 3.27 -16.10 21.29
C ASN A 100 2.68 -15.77 22.67
N ASN A 101 1.34 -15.73 22.79
CA ASN A 101 0.62 -15.48 24.04
C ASN A 101 -0.15 -16.71 24.57
N ARG A 102 0.23 -17.92 24.13
CA ARG A 102 -0.31 -19.19 24.65
C ARG A 102 0.79 -20.10 25.20
#